data_AF-A0A9E0TB91-F1
#
_entry.id   AF-A0A9E0TB91-F1
#
_cell.length_a   1.000
_cell.length_b   1.000
_cell.length_c   1.000
_cell.angle_alpha   90.00
_cell.angle_beta   90.00
_cell.angle_gamma   90.00
#
_symmetry.space_group_name_H-M   'P 1'
#
loop_
_entity.id
_entity.type
_entity.pdbx_description
1 polymer ?
#
loop_
_entity_poly.entity_id
_entity_poly.type
_entity_poly.pdbx_seq_one_letter_code
_entity_poly.pdbx_strand_id
1 'polypeptide(L)'
;MTTTLQPPVMQVRITEARAQPGAWRIAYEACNASDQTLWLVDEPALTLHQAPGRIELSYARAPLQGGALPFGYFNPHRTPLAGGDCLRRHIDISWPARLSALWNPVREAAPTPGDYAVTVRVGYGETPEPDAPRAGEDVQAPVLRWQRQALSAPVTLTMIARTVTGATP
;
A
#
# COMPACT_ATOMS: atom_id res chain seq x y z
N MET A 1 -15.60 12.23 30.42
CA MET A 1 -15.65 10.83 29.93
C MET A 1 -14.40 10.62 29.12
N THR A 2 -13.44 9.86 29.64
CA THR A 2 -12.18 9.58 28.96
C THR A 2 -12.44 8.45 28.00
N THR A 3 -12.65 8.75 26.72
CA THR A 3 -12.72 7.73 25.68
C THR A 3 -11.32 7.14 25.58
N THR A 4 -11.07 6.01 26.23
CA THR A 4 -9.89 5.18 25.94
C THR A 4 -10.05 4.74 24.50
N LEU A 5 -9.37 5.44 23.59
CA LEU A 5 -9.22 5.04 22.20
C LEU A 5 -8.64 3.63 22.22
N GLN A 6 -9.48 2.65 21.90
CA GLN A 6 -9.03 1.28 21.75
C GLN A 6 -7.98 1.28 20.63
N PRO A 7 -6.78 0.71 20.87
CA PRO A 7 -5.72 0.71 19.87
C PRO A 7 -6.23 0.08 18.58
N PRO A 8 -5.76 0.57 17.41
CA PRO A 8 -6.19 0.01 16.13
C PRO A 8 -5.83 -1.48 16.07
N VAL A 9 -6.79 -2.28 15.60
CA VAL A 9 -6.71 -3.74 15.50
C VAL A 9 -5.52 -4.19 14.63
N MET A 10 -5.21 -3.42 13.58
CA MET A 10 -4.01 -3.59 12.77
C MET A 10 -3.09 -2.39 12.93
N GLN A 11 -1.82 -2.63 13.24
CA GLN A 11 -0.80 -1.60 13.38
C GLN A 11 0.21 -1.73 12.24
N VAL A 12 0.52 -0.62 11.57
CA VAL A 12 1.53 -0.59 10.51
C VAL A 12 2.65 0.34 10.91
N ARG A 13 3.89 -0.11 10.77
CA ARG A 13 5.08 0.67 11.08
C ARG A 13 6.12 0.52 9.99
N ILE A 14 6.65 1.64 9.51
CA ILE A 14 7.87 1.63 8.71
C ILE A 14 9.04 1.46 9.68
N THR A 15 9.77 0.36 9.54
CA THR A 15 10.91 0.02 10.42
C THR A 15 12.24 0.47 9.84
N GLU A 16 12.31 0.64 8.53
CA GLU A 16 13.49 1.13 7.84
C GLU A 16 13.07 1.87 6.57
N ALA A 17 13.76 2.97 6.27
CA ALA A 17 13.55 3.72 5.05
C ALA A 17 14.89 4.27 4.56
N ARG A 18 15.26 3.94 3.33
CA ARG A 18 16.50 4.40 2.69
C ARG A 18 16.19 4.98 1.32
N ALA A 19 16.69 6.18 1.08
CA ALA A 19 16.70 6.79 -0.24
C ALA A 19 18.10 6.69 -0.85
N GLN A 20 18.15 6.35 -2.14
CA GLN A 20 19.32 6.41 -3.00
C GLN A 20 18.94 7.15 -4.28
N PRO A 21 19.90 7.69 -5.06
CA PRO A 21 19.61 8.34 -6.32
C PRO A 21 18.80 7.45 -7.28
N GLY A 22 17.54 7.81 -7.51
CA GLY A 22 16.63 7.06 -8.37
C GLY A 22 16.12 5.73 -7.81
N ALA A 23 16.31 5.42 -6.53
CA ALA A 23 15.74 4.20 -5.92
C ALA A 23 15.46 4.36 -4.42
N TRP A 24 14.36 3.80 -3.94
CA TRP A 24 14.02 3.74 -2.52
C TRP A 24 13.90 2.28 -2.06
N ARG A 25 14.31 2.03 -0.81
CA ARG A 25 14.07 0.78 -0.09
C ARG A 25 13.38 1.07 1.22
N ILE A 26 12.23 0.46 1.46
CA ILE A 26 11.41 0.66 2.66
C ILE A 26 11.07 -0.70 3.24
N ALA A 27 11.34 -0.91 4.53
CA ALA A 27 10.86 -2.07 5.27
C ALA A 27 9.68 -1.64 6.16
N TYR A 28 8.64 -2.46 6.21
CA TYR A 28 7.51 -2.24 7.10
C TYR A 28 7.06 -3.51 7.79
N GLU A 29 6.39 -3.32 8.92
CA GLU A 29 5.70 -4.35 9.69
C GLU A 29 4.20 -4.04 9.74
N ALA A 30 3.38 -5.06 9.53
CA ALA A 30 1.95 -5.03 9.79
C ALA A 30 1.65 -6.05 10.90
N CYS A 31 1.18 -5.59 12.05
CA CYS A 31 0.96 -6.38 13.25
C CYS A 31 -0.52 -6.44 13.61
N ASN A 32 -1.01 -7.64 13.87
CA ASN A 32 -2.34 -7.86 14.40
C ASN A 32 -2.31 -7.69 15.93
N ALA A 33 -2.93 -6.63 16.42
CA ALA A 33 -2.99 -6.31 17.85
C ALA A 33 -4.20 -6.93 18.57
N SER A 34 -5.08 -7.65 17.86
CA SER A 34 -6.19 -8.39 18.48
C SER A 34 -5.77 -9.82 18.85
N ASP A 35 -6.72 -10.57 19.41
CA ASP A 35 -6.63 -11.99 19.71
C ASP A 35 -7.20 -12.88 18.58
N GLN A 36 -7.85 -12.28 17.57
CA GLN A 36 -8.46 -12.99 16.45
C GLN A 36 -7.53 -13.03 15.25
N THR A 37 -7.60 -14.09 14.44
CA THR A 37 -6.90 -14.12 13.15
C THR A 37 -7.47 -13.09 12.20
N LEU A 38 -6.60 -12.30 11.57
CA LEU A 38 -6.93 -11.39 10.48
C LEU A 38 -6.32 -11.86 9.17
N TRP A 39 -6.85 -11.37 8.06
CA TRP A 39 -6.42 -11.74 6.72
C TRP A 39 -5.86 -10.51 6.03
N LEU A 40 -4.53 -10.37 6.04
CA LEU A 40 -3.83 -9.23 5.46
C LEU A 40 -3.79 -9.38 3.94
N VAL A 41 -4.13 -8.32 3.21
CA VAL A 41 -3.96 -8.23 1.75
C VAL A 41 -2.45 -8.19 1.45
N ASP A 42 -1.97 -9.16 0.67
CA ASP A 42 -0.56 -9.38 0.34
C ASP A 42 -0.40 -9.48 -1.18
N GLU A 43 -0.87 -8.44 -1.86
CA GLU A 43 -0.79 -8.31 -3.32
C GLU A 43 0.60 -7.89 -3.76
N PRO A 44 1.10 -8.40 -4.90
CA PRO A 44 2.36 -7.93 -5.47
C PRO A 44 2.26 -6.51 -6.05
N ALA A 45 1.04 -6.02 -6.29
CA ALA A 45 0.81 -4.74 -6.97
C ALA A 45 0.66 -3.57 -6.00
N LEU A 46 1.53 -2.58 -6.18
CA LEU A 46 1.49 -1.30 -5.46
C LEU A 46 0.52 -0.32 -6.12
N THR A 47 -0.33 0.31 -5.32
CA THR A 47 -1.00 1.57 -5.68
C THR A 47 -0.21 2.73 -5.09
N LEU A 48 0.15 3.69 -5.94
CA LEU A 48 0.97 4.84 -5.57
C LEU A 48 0.12 6.10 -5.60
N HIS A 49 -0.08 6.73 -4.43
CA HIS A 49 -0.71 8.04 -4.35
C HIS A 49 0.35 9.11 -4.11
N GLN A 50 0.41 10.10 -4.99
CA GLN A 50 1.37 11.20 -4.90
C GLN A 50 0.62 12.53 -4.80
N ALA A 51 1.07 13.37 -3.86
CA ALA A 51 0.67 14.77 -3.72
C ALA A 51 1.90 15.60 -3.36
N PRO A 52 1.87 16.93 -3.46
CA PRO A 52 3.00 17.78 -3.07
C PRO A 52 3.48 17.44 -1.64
N GLY A 53 4.74 17.01 -1.53
CA GLY A 53 5.39 16.63 -0.27
C GLY A 53 4.87 15.35 0.40
N ARG A 54 4.02 14.56 -0.26
CA ARG A 54 3.46 13.32 0.30
C ARG A 54 3.43 12.18 -0.70
N ILE A 55 3.81 10.99 -0.23
CA ILE A 55 3.70 9.74 -0.99
C ILE A 55 3.07 8.68 -0.09
N GLU A 56 2.02 8.05 -0.57
CA GLU A 56 1.44 6.86 0.06
C GLU A 56 1.69 5.63 -0.82
N LEU A 57 2.29 4.61 -0.21
CA LEU A 57 2.51 3.30 -0.78
C LEU A 57 1.40 2.37 -0.29
N SER A 58 0.41 2.10 -1.14
CA SER A 58 -0.78 1.35 -0.74
C SER A 58 -0.80 -0.05 -1.35
N TYR A 59 -0.92 -1.05 -0.46
CA TYR A 59 -1.20 -2.45 -0.79
C TYR A 59 -2.64 -2.83 -0.47
N ALA A 60 -3.43 -1.88 0.05
CA ALA A 60 -4.88 -2.04 0.09
C ALA A 60 -5.43 -2.05 -1.34
N ARG A 61 -6.50 -2.83 -1.58
CA ARG A 61 -7.17 -2.80 -2.89
C ARG A 61 -7.80 -1.41 -3.07
N ALA A 62 -7.48 -0.73 -4.17
CA ALA A 62 -8.11 0.53 -4.53
C ALA A 62 -9.23 0.29 -5.57
N PRO A 63 -10.20 1.22 -5.73
CA PRO A 63 -11.08 1.19 -6.88
C PRO A 63 -10.28 1.13 -8.19
N LEU A 64 -10.72 0.28 -9.09
CA LEU A 64 -10.21 0.17 -10.45
C LEU A 64 -10.40 1.51 -11.17
N GLN A 65 -9.43 1.85 -12.02
CA GLN A 65 -9.52 2.98 -12.92
C GLN A 65 -10.71 2.80 -13.88
N GLY A 66 -11.40 3.89 -14.21
CA GLY A 66 -12.49 3.86 -15.18
C GLY A 66 -12.03 3.24 -16.50
N GLY A 67 -12.73 2.23 -16.99
CA GLY A 67 -12.39 1.50 -18.21
C GLY A 67 -11.39 0.34 -18.03
N ALA A 68 -10.88 0.10 -16.81
CA ALA A 68 -10.17 -1.14 -16.51
C ALA A 68 -11.15 -2.31 -16.49
N LEU A 69 -10.96 -3.29 -17.38
CA LEU A 69 -11.79 -4.49 -17.48
C LEU A 69 -10.99 -5.68 -16.93
N PRO A 70 -11.12 -6.03 -15.64
CA PRO A 70 -10.55 -7.28 -15.16
C PRO A 70 -11.30 -8.46 -15.78
N PHE A 71 -10.56 -9.49 -16.22
CA PHE A 71 -11.17 -10.77 -16.56
C PHE A 71 -11.43 -11.56 -15.27
N GLY A 72 -12.69 -11.76 -14.92
CA GLY A 72 -13.12 -12.68 -13.85
C GLY A 72 -13.10 -12.14 -12.42
N TYR A 73 -13.27 -13.06 -11.46
CA TYR A 73 -13.41 -12.78 -10.03
C TYR A 73 -12.09 -12.32 -9.40
N PHE A 74 -12.13 -11.28 -8.58
CA PHE A 74 -10.97 -10.47 -8.20
C PHE A 74 -10.63 -10.57 -6.72
N ASN A 75 -10.58 -11.79 -6.17
CA ASN A 75 -10.22 -11.99 -4.78
C ASN A 75 -8.79 -11.51 -4.49
N PRO A 76 -8.56 -10.86 -3.33
CA PRO A 76 -7.23 -10.47 -2.97
C PRO A 76 -6.37 -11.69 -2.60
N HIS A 77 -5.12 -11.68 -3.04
CA HIS A 77 -4.04 -12.44 -2.41
C HIS A 77 -3.94 -12.00 -0.96
N ARG A 78 -3.90 -12.98 -0.06
CA ARG A 78 -3.99 -12.74 1.38
C ARG A 78 -3.14 -13.73 2.15
N THR A 79 -2.68 -13.28 3.30
CA THR A 79 -1.91 -14.08 4.26
C THR A 79 -2.62 -14.01 5.61
N PRO A 80 -2.91 -15.16 6.27
CA PRO A 80 -3.47 -15.15 7.61
C PRO A 80 -2.42 -14.63 8.60
N LEU A 81 -2.87 -13.82 9.55
CA LEU A 81 -2.04 -13.24 10.61
C LEU A 81 -2.74 -13.49 11.95
N ALA A 82 -2.21 -14.39 12.77
CA ALA A 82 -2.78 -14.70 14.06
C ALA A 82 -2.70 -13.50 15.01
N GLY A 83 -3.47 -13.54 16.11
CA GLY A 83 -3.42 -12.49 17.12
C GLY A 83 -2.02 -12.35 17.73
N GLY A 84 -1.47 -11.14 17.72
CA GLY A 84 -0.12 -10.83 18.18
C GLY A 84 0.99 -11.00 17.15
N ASP A 85 0.70 -11.61 15.98
CA ASP A 85 1.71 -11.81 14.94
C ASP A 85 1.96 -10.53 14.12
N CYS A 86 3.16 -10.46 13.53
CA CYS A 86 3.56 -9.41 12.60
C CYS A 86 4.07 -9.99 11.30
N LEU A 87 3.63 -9.43 10.17
CA LEU A 87 4.23 -9.66 8.87
C LEU A 87 5.28 -8.59 8.57
N ARG A 88 6.47 -9.01 8.14
CA ARG A 88 7.54 -8.12 7.66
C ARG A 88 7.63 -8.16 6.13
N ARG A 89 7.74 -6.99 5.52
CA ARG A 89 7.90 -6.85 4.05
C ARG A 89 8.91 -5.76 3.71
N HIS A 90 9.52 -5.91 2.55
CA HIS A 90 10.38 -4.91 1.94
C HIS A 90 9.74 -4.43 0.64
N ILE A 91 9.88 -3.14 0.39
CA ILE A 91 9.44 -2.44 -0.81
C ILE A 91 10.68 -1.86 -1.46
N ASP A 92 10.99 -2.34 -2.65
CA ASP A 92 12.05 -1.80 -3.49
C ASP A 92 11.41 -1.05 -4.66
N ILE A 93 11.64 0.27 -4.73
CA ILE A 93 11.11 1.13 -5.78
C ILE A 93 12.27 1.70 -6.57
N SER A 94 12.34 1.34 -7.86
CA SER A 94 13.21 2.01 -8.83
C SER A 94 12.42 3.11 -9.52
N TRP A 95 12.97 4.33 -9.56
CA TRP A 95 12.35 5.49 -10.19
C TRP A 95 12.90 5.71 -11.62
N PRO A 96 12.03 5.94 -12.63
CA PRO A 96 10.57 5.95 -12.56
C PRO A 96 9.98 4.57 -12.29
N ALA A 97 9.00 4.50 -11.39
CA ALA A 97 8.35 3.26 -11.00
C ALA A 97 7.28 2.89 -12.02
N ARG A 98 7.33 1.65 -12.52
CA ARG A 98 6.27 1.09 -13.38
C ARG A 98 5.08 0.68 -12.52
N LEU A 99 3.91 1.20 -12.87
CA LEU A 99 2.68 1.02 -12.11
C LEU A 99 1.64 0.27 -12.94
N SER A 100 0.81 -0.52 -12.25
CA SER A 100 -0.32 -1.18 -12.89
C SER A 100 -1.39 -0.15 -13.26
N ALA A 101 -1.83 -0.18 -14.51
CA ALA A 101 -2.91 0.66 -15.03
C ALA A 101 -4.30 0.31 -14.45
N LEU A 102 -4.40 -0.79 -13.70
CA LEU A 102 -5.65 -1.16 -13.03
C LEU A 102 -6.00 -0.18 -11.91
N TRP A 103 -5.00 0.32 -11.17
CA TRP A 103 -5.22 1.16 -9.97
C TRP A 103 -4.61 2.55 -10.09
N ASN A 104 -3.61 2.72 -10.96
CA ASN A 104 -2.89 3.98 -11.11
C ASN A 104 -3.30 4.69 -12.41
N PRO A 105 -3.56 6.01 -12.39
CA PRO A 105 -3.94 6.76 -13.59
C PRO A 105 -2.77 6.93 -14.58
N VAL A 106 -1.53 6.73 -14.11
CA VAL A 106 -0.30 6.80 -14.90
C VAL A 106 0.41 5.45 -14.89
N ARG A 107 1.07 5.11 -16.00
CA ARG A 107 1.84 3.85 -16.13
C ARG A 107 3.22 3.93 -15.49
N GLU A 108 3.78 5.12 -15.38
CA GLU A 108 5.04 5.38 -14.73
C GLU A 108 4.93 6.64 -13.88
N ALA A 109 5.57 6.64 -12.70
CA ALA A 109 5.63 7.79 -11.82
C ALA A 109 7.06 8.01 -11.33
N ALA A 110 7.47 9.27 -11.19
CA ALA A 110 8.69 9.66 -10.49
C ALA A 110 8.40 10.96 -9.74
N PRO A 111 8.57 11.00 -8.42
CA PRO A 111 8.41 12.24 -7.67
C PRO A 111 9.50 13.23 -8.08
N THR A 112 9.19 14.53 -8.04
CA THR A 112 10.22 15.57 -8.25
C THR A 112 11.23 15.55 -7.10
N PRO A 113 12.46 16.06 -7.29
CA PRO A 113 13.40 16.20 -6.20
C PRO A 113 12.82 16.99 -5.02
N GLY A 114 13.10 16.56 -3.79
CA GLY A 114 12.58 17.17 -2.56
C GLY A 114 12.26 16.15 -1.47
N ASP A 115 11.79 16.64 -0.32
CA ASP A 115 11.42 15.82 0.82
C ASP A 115 9.94 15.42 0.77
N TYR A 116 9.68 14.15 1.10
CA TYR A 116 8.34 13.58 1.10
C TYR A 116 8.05 12.90 2.43
N ALA A 117 6.87 13.19 2.99
CA ALA A 117 6.27 12.35 4.03
C ALA A 117 5.73 11.08 3.37
N VAL A 118 6.42 9.96 3.60
CA VAL A 118 6.11 8.65 3.04
C VAL A 118 5.36 7.79 4.06
N THR A 119 4.25 7.20 3.63
CA THR A 119 3.42 6.31 4.44
C THR A 119 3.19 4.99 3.73
N VAL A 120 2.93 3.92 4.48
CA VAL A 120 2.51 2.62 3.95
C VAL A 120 1.10 2.32 4.43
N ARG A 121 0.21 1.98 3.48
CA ARG A 121 -1.16 1.55 3.74
C ARG A 121 -1.31 0.07 3.41
N VAL A 122 -1.94 -0.68 4.29
CA VAL A 122 -2.29 -2.09 4.07
C VAL A 122 -3.81 -2.29 4.19
N GLY A 123 -4.35 -3.25 3.44
CA GLY A 123 -5.72 -3.73 3.58
C GLY A 123 -5.76 -5.01 4.41
N TYR A 124 -6.83 -5.25 5.16
CA TYR A 124 -7.04 -6.50 5.88
C TYR A 124 -8.53 -6.80 6.08
N GLY A 125 -8.90 -8.06 6.26
CA GLY A 125 -10.26 -8.48 6.60
C GLY A 125 -10.32 -9.34 7.86
N GLU A 126 -11.51 -9.42 8.44
CA GLU A 126 -11.81 -10.27 9.61
C GLU A 126 -12.19 -11.70 9.21
N THR A 127 -12.63 -11.89 7.96
CA THR A 127 -12.93 -13.20 7.35
C THR A 127 -11.91 -13.54 6.27
N PRO A 128 -11.71 -14.82 5.93
CA PRO A 128 -10.79 -15.22 4.87
C PRO A 128 -11.15 -14.64 3.51
N GLU A 129 -12.44 -14.54 3.19
CA GLU A 129 -12.87 -14.10 1.87
C GLU A 129 -13.92 -12.98 1.99
N PRO A 130 -13.98 -12.08 1.00
CA PRO A 130 -15.11 -11.20 0.85
C PRO A 130 -16.37 -12.02 0.56
N ASP A 131 -17.52 -11.49 0.96
CA ASP A 131 -18.81 -12.06 0.56
C ASP A 131 -18.97 -12.06 -0.96
N ALA A 132 -19.94 -12.82 -1.46
CA ALA A 132 -20.32 -12.77 -2.87
C ALA A 132 -20.81 -11.35 -3.28
N PRO A 133 -20.62 -10.96 -4.55
CA PRO A 133 -21.21 -9.73 -5.09
C PRO A 133 -22.73 -9.75 -5.02
N ARG A 134 -23.32 -8.59 -4.71
CA ARG A 134 -24.78 -8.42 -4.78
C ARG A 134 -25.19 -8.13 -6.22
N ALA A 135 -26.47 -8.38 -6.54
CA ALA A 135 -26.99 -8.08 -7.86
C ALA A 135 -26.84 -6.57 -8.19
N GLY A 136 -26.21 -6.27 -9.32
CA GLY A 136 -25.92 -4.89 -9.75
C GLY A 136 -24.68 -4.25 -9.13
N GLU A 137 -23.91 -4.95 -8.29
CA GLU A 137 -22.63 -4.45 -7.81
C GLU A 137 -21.50 -4.65 -8.83
N ASP A 138 -20.57 -3.70 -8.87
CA ASP A 138 -19.31 -3.85 -9.59
C ASP A 138 -18.49 -5.02 -9.02
N VAL A 139 -17.70 -5.67 -9.88
CA VAL A 139 -16.88 -6.86 -9.55
C VAL A 139 -15.91 -6.66 -8.38
N GLN A 140 -15.53 -5.41 -8.09
CA GLN A 140 -14.62 -5.06 -7.00
C GLN A 140 -15.32 -4.72 -5.68
N ALA A 141 -16.62 -4.41 -5.71
CA ALA A 141 -17.35 -3.91 -4.56
C ALA A 141 -17.28 -4.83 -3.33
N PRO A 142 -17.31 -6.17 -3.47
CA PRO A 142 -17.21 -7.05 -2.30
C PRO A 142 -15.88 -6.93 -1.58
N VAL A 143 -14.79 -6.86 -2.33
CA VAL A 143 -13.44 -6.70 -1.77
C VAL A 143 -13.29 -5.35 -1.08
N LEU A 144 -13.79 -4.29 -1.72
CA LEU A 144 -13.73 -2.93 -1.16
C LEU A 144 -14.54 -2.80 0.14
N ARG A 145 -15.66 -3.51 0.26
CA ARG A 145 -16.49 -3.56 1.47
C ARG A 145 -15.88 -4.43 2.57
N TRP A 146 -15.28 -5.55 2.19
CA TRP A 146 -14.67 -6.52 3.12
C TRP A 146 -13.41 -5.95 3.78
N GLN A 147 -12.57 -5.25 3.01
CA GLN A 147 -11.31 -4.76 3.54
C GLN A 147 -11.50 -3.57 4.48
N ARG A 148 -10.83 -3.63 5.62
CA ARG A 148 -10.45 -2.50 6.45
C ARG A 148 -9.04 -2.07 6.07
N GLN A 149 -8.62 -0.91 6.54
CA GLN A 149 -7.30 -0.36 6.22
C GLN A 149 -6.57 0.11 7.47
N ALA A 150 -5.24 0.00 7.42
CA ALA A 150 -4.34 0.59 8.42
C ALA A 150 -3.22 1.33 7.70
N LEU A 151 -2.79 2.46 8.28
CA LEU A 151 -1.80 3.36 7.73
C LEU A 151 -0.66 3.54 8.74
N SER A 152 0.57 3.54 8.26
CA SER A 152 1.72 3.84 9.10
C SER A 152 1.78 5.32 9.49
N ALA A 153 2.51 5.62 10.57
CA ALA A 153 3.06 6.97 10.74
C ALA A 153 3.98 7.32 9.54
N PRO A 154 4.08 8.61 9.17
CA PRO A 154 4.94 9.02 8.08
C PRO A 154 6.42 8.96 8.46
N VAL A 155 7.26 8.63 7.49
CA VAL A 155 8.73 8.84 7.55
C VAL A 155 9.14 9.80 6.44
N THR A 156 10.15 10.62 6.68
CA THR A 156 10.66 11.51 5.65
C THR A 156 11.66 10.78 4.76
N LEU A 157 11.42 10.79 3.44
CA LEU A 157 12.39 10.36 2.43
C LEU A 157 12.64 11.48 1.43
N THR A 158 13.91 11.66 1.09
CA THR A 158 14.35 12.66 0.10
C THR A 158 14.46 12.01 -1.27
N MET A 159 13.79 12.58 -2.27
CA MET A 159 14.04 12.31 -3.67
C MET A 159 15.21 13.19 -4.12
N ILE A 160 16.31 12.54 -4.51
CA ILE A 160 17.50 13.21 -5.03
C ILE A 160 17.49 13.03 -6.55
N ALA A 161 17.70 14.11 -7.29
CA ALA A 161 17.87 14.04 -8.74
C ALA A 161 19.00 13.07 -9.09
N ARG A 162 18.85 12.29 -10.18
CA ARG A 162 19.99 11.57 -10.74
C ARG A 162 21.02 12.62 -11.19
N THR A 163 22.17 12.65 -10.54
CA THR A 163 23.34 13.36 -11.07
C THR A 163 23.75 12.63 -12.34
N VAL A 164 23.52 13.23 -13.50
CA VAL A 164 24.12 12.76 -14.75
C VAL A 164 25.59 13.16 -14.69
N THR A 165 26.45 12.25 -14.24
CA THR A 165 27.90 12.43 -14.35
C THR A 165 28.29 12.37 -15.83
N GLY A 166 28.45 13.55 -16.43
CA GLY A 166 29.39 13.83 -17.52
C GLY A 166 29.17 13.11 -18.85
N ALA A 167 28.41 13.75 -19.75
CA ALA A 167 28.84 13.79 -21.14
C ALA A 167 29.89 14.91 -21.22
N THR A 168 31.16 14.54 -21.26
CA THR A 168 32.26 15.44 -21.65
C THR A 168 32.05 15.83 -23.12
N PRO A 169 32.24 17.11 -23.50
CA PRO A 169 31.98 17.63 -24.86
C PRO A 169 32.74 16.93 -25.97
#